data_AF-A0A3N5K0V0-F1
#
_entry.id   AF-A0A3N5K0V0-F1
#
_cell.length_a   1.000
_cell.length_b   1.000
_cell.length_c   1.000
_cell.angle_alpha   90.00
_cell.angle_beta   90.00
_cell.angle_gamma   90.00
#
_symmetry.space_group_name_H-M   'P 1'
#
loop_
_entity.id
_entity.type
_entity.pdbx_description
1 polymer ?
#
loop_
_entity_poly.entity_id
_entity_poly.type
_entity_poly.pdbx_seq_one_letter_code
_entity_poly.pdbx_strand_id
1 'polypeptide(L)' 'MAEVIGCPAGGYRYLKGVFQYSAGVAAEPGFEIERARFPRPLPLDEGFRAIEAHLAAIGRPP' A
#
# COMPACT_ATOMS: atom_id res chain seq x y z
N MET A 1 15.71 6.67 17.79
CA MET A 1 14.77 7.23 16.79
C MET A 1 14.36 6.11 15.85
N ALA A 2 13.08 6.00 15.49
CA ALA A 2 12.64 5.00 14.51
C ALA A 2 13.18 5.34 13.11
N GLU A 3 13.56 4.33 12.34
CA GLU A 3 14.05 4.48 10.98
C GLU A 3 12.86 4.73 10.03
N VAL A 4 12.92 5.81 9.24
CA VAL A 4 11.91 6.15 8.23
C VAL A 4 12.44 5.73 6.86
N ILE A 5 11.66 4.95 6.12
CA ILE A 5 12.00 4.44 4.79
C ILE A 5 11.00 5.00 3.77
N GLY A 6 11.51 5.58 2.68
CA GLY A 6 10.69 6.12 1.60
C GLY A 6 10.36 5.09 0.53
N CYS A 7 9.14 5.15 0.00
CA CYS A 7 8.69 4.39 -1.17
C CYS A 7 8.17 5.38 -2.25
N PRO A 8 9.07 6.01 -3.03
CA PRO A 8 8.69 7.09 -3.95
C PRO A 8 7.69 6.65 -5.03
N ALA A 9 7.83 5.44 -5.56
CA ALA A 9 6.88 4.89 -6.54
C ALA A 9 5.45 4.83 -5.98
N GLY A 10 5.33 4.41 -4.71
CA GLY A 10 4.06 4.32 -3.99
C GLY A 10 3.55 5.65 -3.42
N GLY A 11 4.36 6.72 -3.41
CA GLY A 11 3.96 8.02 -2.87
C GLY A 11 3.78 8.04 -1.34
N TYR A 12 4.51 7.21 -0.61
CA TYR A 12 4.44 7.15 0.86
C TYR A 12 5.81 6.91 1.51
N ARG A 13 5.87 7.12 2.82
CA ARG A 13 6.98 6.73 3.71
C ARG A 13 6.44 5.91 4.87
N TYR A 14 7.29 5.03 5.41
CA TYR A 14 6.90 4.18 6.53
C TYR A 14 7.99 4.08 7.59
N LEU A 15 7.58 3.77 8.81
CA LEU A 15 8.49 3.47 9.91
C LEU A 15 8.87 1.99 9.86
N LYS A 16 10.17 1.69 9.90
CA LYS A 16 10.65 0.31 9.98
C LYS A 16 10.08 -0.38 11.22
N GLY A 17 9.47 -1.55 11.01
CA GLY A 17 8.90 -2.38 12.07
C GLY A 17 9.53 -3.78 12.09
N VAL A 18 8.76 -4.77 12.52
CA VAL A 18 9.17 -6.19 12.50
C VAL A 18 9.04 -6.78 11.09
N PHE A 19 9.56 -8.00 10.88
CA PHE A 19 9.45 -8.65 9.59
C PHE A 19 7.98 -8.74 9.13
N GLN A 20 7.74 -8.28 7.89
CA GLN A 20 6.46 -8.08 7.18
C GLN A 20 5.58 -6.89 7.59
N TYR A 21 5.93 -6.13 8.63
CA TYR A 21 5.09 -5.01 9.10
C TYR A 21 5.88 -3.73 9.33
N SER A 22 5.34 -2.61 8.88
CA SER A 22 5.80 -1.27 9.28
C SER A 22 5.20 -0.86 10.62
N ALA A 23 5.91 -0.06 11.41
CA ALA A 23 5.39 0.53 12.66
C ALA A 23 4.47 1.75 12.42
N GLY A 24 4.37 2.23 11.19
CA GLY A 24 3.51 3.34 10.79
C GLY A 24 3.74 3.70 9.33
N VAL A 25 2.78 4.40 8.71
CA VAL A 25 2.84 4.85 7.32
C VAL A 25 2.23 6.25 7.22
N ALA A 26 2.80 7.08 6.35
CA ALA A 26 2.28 8.41 6.03
C ALA A 26 2.37 8.64 4.52
N ALA A 27 1.34 9.27 3.95
CA ALA A 27 1.39 9.74 2.57
C ALA A 27 2.46 10.82 2.41
N GLU A 28 3.13 10.84 1.26
CA GLU A 28 3.94 11.98 0.85
C GLU A 28 3.05 13.15 0.37
N PRO A 29 3.57 14.39 0.33
CA PRO A 29 2.82 15.53 -0.19
C PRO A 29 2.22 15.25 -1.58
N GLY A 30 0.95 15.60 -1.77
CA GLY A 30 0.21 15.34 -3.01
C GLY A 30 -0.42 13.94 -3.10
N PHE A 31 -0.24 13.09 -2.08
CA PHE A 31 -0.88 11.78 -1.97
C PHE A 31 -1.78 11.69 -0.74
N GLU A 32 -2.73 10.75 -0.79
CA GLU A 32 -3.61 10.37 0.31
C GLU A 32 -3.59 8.85 0.49
N ILE A 33 -3.73 8.38 1.75
CA ILE A 33 -3.87 6.95 2.03
C ILE A 33 -5.35 6.60 2.00
N GLU A 34 -5.75 5.85 0.98
CA GLU A 34 -7.10 5.29 0.88
C GLU A 34 -7.15 3.86 1.43
N ARG A 35 -8.23 3.53 2.16
CA ARG A 35 -8.52 2.17 2.61
C ARG A 35 -9.70 1.59 1.84
N ALA A 36 -9.42 0.70 0.90
CA ALA A 36 -10.41 -0.09 0.20
C ALA A 36 -10.52 -1.52 0.78
N ARG A 37 -11.72 -2.11 0.66
CA ARG A 37 -11.97 -3.52 1.03
C ARG A 37 -12.89 -4.15 0.00
N PHE A 38 -12.69 -5.43 -0.29
CA PHE A 38 -13.67 -6.17 -1.08
C PHE A 38 -14.99 -6.32 -0.30
N PRO A 39 -16.16 -6.07 -0.91
CA PRO A 39 -17.45 -6.30 -0.27
C PRO A 39 -17.68 -7.77 0.12
N ARG A 40 -17.06 -8.69 -0.60
CA ARG A 40 -17.03 -10.13 -0.34
C ARG A 40 -15.58 -10.62 -0.41
N PRO A 41 -15.09 -11.43 0.54
CA PRO A 41 -13.76 -12.00 0.45
C PRO A 41 -13.56 -12.80 -0.83
N LEU A 42 -12.37 -12.70 -1.41
CA LEU A 42 -11.92 -13.51 -2.55
C LEU A 42 -10.89 -14.55 -2.07
N PRO A 43 -10.69 -15.65 -2.81
CA PRO A 43 -9.48 -16.45 -2.70
C PRO A 43 -8.23 -15.56 -2.77
N LEU A 44 -7.17 -15.93 -2.03
CA LEU A 44 -6.03 -15.06 -1.80
C LEU A 44 -5.33 -14.64 -3.11
N ASP A 45 -5.14 -15.59 -4.03
CA ASP A 45 -4.53 -15.37 -5.34
C ASP A 45 -5.41 -14.49 -6.25
N GLU A 46 -6.72 -14.72 -6.25
CA GLU A 46 -7.68 -13.86 -6.95
C GLU A 46 -7.70 -12.44 -6.37
N GLY A 47 -7.58 -12.31 -5.05
CA GLY A 47 -7.50 -11.04 -4.35
C GLY A 47 -6.28 -10.22 -4.79
N PHE A 48 -5.10 -10.83 -4.83
CA PHE A 48 -3.88 -10.14 -5.30
C PHE A 48 -4.01 -9.69 -6.77
N ARG A 49 -4.55 -10.53 -7.65
CA ARG A 49 -4.79 -10.16 -9.07
C ARG A 49 -5.77 -8.99 -9.21
N ALA A 50 -6.84 -8.99 -8.40
CA ALA A 50 -7.82 -7.91 -8.43
C ALA A 50 -7.24 -6.58 -7.90
N ILE A 51 -6.38 -6.62 -6.88
CA ILE A 51 -5.66 -5.43 -6.37
C ILE A 51 -4.74 -4.86 -7.45
N GLU A 52 -3.92 -5.71 -8.09
CA GLU A 52 -3.02 -5.31 -9.18
C GLU A 52 -3.79 -4.66 -10.34
N ALA A 53 -4.88 -5.28 -10.78
CA ALA A 53 -5.71 -4.74 -11.85
C ALA A 53 -6.35 -3.39 -11.48
N HIS A 54 -6.80 -3.23 -10.23
CA HIS A 54 -7.37 -1.96 -9.75
C HIS A 54 -6.31 -0.85 -9.74
N LEU A 55 -5.13 -1.11 -9.16
CA LEU A 55 -4.03 -0.14 -9.10
C LEU A 55 -3.58 0.27 -10.50
N ALA A 56 -3.44 -0.68 -11.41
CA ALA A 56 -3.11 -0.40 -12.81
C ALA A 56 -4.17 0.49 -13.49
N ALA A 57 -5.45 0.23 -13.26
CA ALA A 57 -6.55 1.01 -13.84
C ALA A 57 -6.57 2.47 -13.37
N ILE A 58 -6.05 2.77 -12.17
CA ILE A 58 -5.92 4.12 -11.64
C ILE A 58 -4.49 4.69 -11.78
N GLY A 59 -3.62 4.03 -12.55
CA GLY A 59 -2.26 4.51 -12.82
C GLY A 59 -1.33 4.47 -11.61
N ARG A 60 -1.55 3.54 -10.68
CA ARG A 60 -0.72 3.33 -9.47
C ARG A 60 0.11 2.05 -9.61
N PRO A 61 1.31 1.99 -9.02
CA PRO A 61 2.11 0.76 -9.01
C PRO A 61 1.43 -0.32 -8.12
N PRO A 62 1.61 -1.61 -8.44
CA PRO A 62 1.14 -2.72 -7.61
C PRO A 62 1.94 -2.89 -6.30
#